data_AF-A0A2J6QE53-F1
#
_entry.id   AF-A0A2J6QE53-F1
#
_cell.length_a   1.000
_cell.length_b   1.000
_cell.length_c   1.000
_cell.angle_alpha   90.00
_cell.angle_beta   90.00
_cell.angle_gamma   90.00
#
_symmetry.space_group_name_H-M   'P 1'
#
loop_
_entity.id
_entity.type
_entity.pdbx_description
1 polymer ?
#
loop_
_entity_poly.entity_id
_entity_poly.type
_entity_poly.pdbx_seq_one_letter_code
_entity_poly.pdbx_strand_id
1 'polypeptide(L)'
;MYRLKATVLTFILLGHTVYSDSTRSLAREPRMLKSRNSTYFGEINISNFPECAYTNCITSDQLSPSRLGCVEPELTTDCLCSKAPTPLSCSPEGPSDQDNCWASLEDWFAGECNGSVALIDSSTMPECIQDCVFNFLKNEGCATQTRNCFCILPRNPIVQAATSCYAANCTKKKASSFSPAEWHDNICNLGETPAYDQSGYDSYVTMVHRVRLSMAILVGLISIVLTVIGIGLLWDDDEDDNAGGVACIVIAIALVLLIIVPVYTAL
;
A
#
# COMPACT_ATOMS: atom_id res chain seq x y z
N MET A 1 2.56 -37.87 32.46
CA MET A 1 1.19 -38.36 32.21
C MET A 1 0.26 -37.17 32.03
N TYR A 2 -0.26 -37.03 30.82
CA TYR A 2 -1.44 -36.31 30.31
C TYR A 2 -2.06 -35.07 31.02
N ARG A 3 -2.05 -33.94 30.25
CA ARG A 3 -3.16 -33.03 29.85
C ARG A 3 -4.05 -32.42 30.96
N LEU A 4 -4.33 -31.11 30.93
CA LEU A 4 -5.37 -30.55 30.04
C LEU A 4 -5.14 -29.06 29.74
N LYS A 5 -5.30 -28.71 28.46
CA LYS A 5 -5.46 -27.34 27.94
C LYS A 5 -6.89 -26.89 28.16
N ALA A 6 -7.10 -25.69 28.70
CA ALA A 6 -8.40 -25.03 28.70
C ALA A 6 -8.50 -24.17 27.43
N THR A 7 -9.31 -24.65 26.49
CA THR A 7 -9.72 -23.96 25.27
C THR A 7 -10.88 -23.03 25.63
N VAL A 8 -10.69 -21.72 25.53
CA VAL A 8 -11.78 -20.75 25.62
C VAL A 8 -12.37 -20.61 24.23
N LEU A 9 -13.58 -21.13 24.05
CA LEU A 9 -14.33 -21.09 22.80
C LEU A 9 -15.42 -20.02 22.88
N THR A 10 -15.37 -19.11 21.91
CA THR A 10 -16.29 -18.02 21.61
C THR A 10 -17.67 -18.53 21.20
N PHE A 11 -18.73 -17.96 21.78
CA PHE A 11 -20.07 -17.94 21.18
C PHE A 11 -20.67 -16.54 21.39
N ILE A 12 -20.61 -15.71 20.35
CA ILE A 12 -21.40 -14.48 20.24
C ILE A 12 -22.61 -14.82 19.36
N LEU A 13 -23.78 -14.78 19.99
CA LEU A 13 -25.08 -15.02 19.38
C LEU A 13 -25.43 -13.88 18.42
N LEU A 14 -25.69 -14.25 17.16
CA LEU A 14 -26.35 -13.44 16.16
C LEU A 14 -27.82 -13.25 16.58
N GLY A 15 -28.19 -12.01 16.88
CA GLY A 15 -29.57 -11.55 16.89
C GLY A 15 -29.67 -10.37 15.96
N HIS A 16 -30.55 -10.46 14.95
CA HIS A 16 -31.50 -9.41 14.54
C HIS A 16 -32.24 -9.90 13.30
N THR A 17 -33.42 -10.47 13.56
CA THR A 17 -34.53 -10.51 12.62
C THR A 17 -35.14 -9.11 12.53
N VAL A 18 -35.26 -8.55 11.31
CA VAL A 18 -36.29 -7.55 11.01
C VAL A 18 -36.94 -7.89 9.68
N TYR A 19 -38.25 -7.72 9.70
CA TYR A 19 -39.31 -8.23 8.86
C TYR A 19 -39.75 -7.17 7.85
N SER A 20 -40.14 -7.63 6.65
CA SER A 20 -41.14 -7.09 5.70
C SER A 20 -41.25 -5.57 5.47
N ASP A 21 -41.22 -5.12 4.20
CA ASP A 21 -42.50 -4.79 3.52
C ASP A 21 -42.37 -4.62 2.00
N SER A 22 -43.43 -5.05 1.32
CA SER A 22 -43.68 -4.97 -0.11
C SER A 22 -44.53 -3.74 -0.40
N THR A 23 -44.05 -2.80 -1.20
CA THR A 23 -44.96 -1.92 -1.96
C THR A 23 -44.42 -1.61 -3.35
N ARG A 24 -45.27 -1.98 -4.33
CA ARG A 24 -45.33 -1.47 -5.70
C ARG A 24 -45.11 0.05 -5.74
N SER A 25 -44.24 0.49 -6.62
CA SER A 25 -44.37 1.82 -7.22
C SER A 25 -44.09 1.76 -8.72
N LEU A 26 -44.89 2.55 -9.43
CA LEU A 26 -45.19 2.54 -10.84
C LEU A 26 -43.97 2.50 -11.77
N ALA A 27 -44.11 1.68 -12.82
CA ALA A 27 -43.44 1.88 -14.10
C ALA A 27 -43.75 3.29 -14.61
N ARG A 28 -42.79 4.20 -14.42
CA ARG A 28 -42.74 5.50 -15.07
C ARG A 28 -41.84 5.31 -16.27
N GLU A 29 -42.44 5.33 -17.47
CA GLU A 29 -41.68 5.37 -18.72
C GLU A 29 -40.63 6.50 -18.63
N PRO A 30 -39.35 6.23 -18.93
CA PRO A 30 -38.40 7.29 -19.09
C PRO A 30 -38.81 8.07 -20.34
N ARG A 31 -39.35 9.28 -20.13
CA ARG A 31 -39.34 10.31 -21.16
C ARG A 31 -37.88 10.41 -21.61
N MET A 32 -37.61 9.98 -22.84
CA MET A 32 -36.40 10.37 -23.55
C MET A 32 -36.45 11.88 -23.74
N LEU A 33 -36.05 12.60 -22.69
CA LEU A 33 -35.46 13.92 -22.85
C LEU A 33 -34.28 13.68 -23.78
N LYS A 34 -34.46 14.09 -25.03
CA LYS A 34 -33.40 14.25 -26.01
C LYS A 34 -32.39 15.20 -25.35
N SER A 35 -31.44 14.58 -24.66
CA SER A 35 -30.44 15.26 -23.87
C SER A 35 -29.59 16.03 -24.86
N ARG A 36 -29.83 17.34 -24.91
CA ARG A 36 -28.94 18.29 -25.58
C ARG A 36 -27.79 18.54 -24.59
N ASN A 37 -27.07 17.47 -24.21
CA ASN A 37 -25.85 17.54 -23.43
C ASN A 37 -24.72 18.00 -24.36
N SER A 38 -24.79 19.27 -24.77
CA SER A 38 -23.58 19.96 -25.16
C SER A 38 -22.91 20.32 -23.84
N THR A 39 -21.97 19.49 -23.38
CA THR A 39 -21.03 19.91 -22.35
C THR A 39 -20.45 21.24 -22.82
N TYR A 40 -20.69 22.31 -22.07
CA TYR A 40 -20.18 23.62 -22.44
C TYR A 40 -18.75 23.71 -21.91
N PHE A 41 -17.80 23.65 -22.85
CA PHE A 41 -16.38 23.77 -22.58
C PHE A 41 -16.06 25.25 -22.60
N GLY A 42 -15.87 25.86 -21.43
CA GLY A 42 -15.66 27.31 -21.33
C GLY A 42 -14.28 27.69 -21.87
N GLU A 43 -13.23 27.11 -21.29
CA GLU A 43 -11.82 27.46 -21.58
C GLU A 43 -10.99 26.29 -22.13
N ILE A 44 -11.53 25.06 -22.10
CA ILE A 44 -10.83 23.86 -22.53
C ILE A 44 -10.78 23.77 -24.06
N ASN A 45 -9.57 23.59 -24.61
CA ASN A 45 -9.37 23.45 -26.04
C ASN A 45 -9.54 21.99 -26.51
N ILE A 46 -10.65 21.71 -27.18
CA ILE A 46 -10.98 20.38 -27.71
C ILE A 46 -10.46 20.19 -29.15
N SER A 47 -9.94 21.23 -29.80
CA SER A 47 -9.51 21.12 -31.21
C SER A 47 -8.42 20.08 -31.43
N ASN A 48 -7.60 19.81 -30.40
CA ASN A 48 -6.55 18.79 -30.40
C ASN A 48 -6.91 17.55 -29.57
N PHE A 49 -8.19 17.35 -29.26
CA PHE A 49 -8.64 16.20 -28.47
C PHE A 49 -8.45 14.90 -29.26
N PRO A 50 -7.91 13.82 -28.65
CA PRO A 50 -7.67 12.56 -29.35
C PRO A 50 -8.96 11.94 -29.92
N GLU A 51 -8.97 11.65 -31.23
CA GLU A 51 -10.14 11.08 -31.91
C GLU A 51 -10.58 9.74 -31.31
N CYS A 52 -9.61 8.91 -30.86
CA CYS A 52 -9.84 7.60 -30.27
C CYS A 52 -10.76 7.64 -29.03
N ALA A 53 -10.75 8.74 -28.28
CA ALA A 53 -11.53 8.93 -27.07
C ALA A 53 -12.73 9.87 -27.26
N TYR A 54 -12.84 10.53 -28.41
CA TYR A 54 -13.81 11.60 -28.64
C TYR A 54 -15.25 11.16 -28.36
N THR A 55 -15.64 9.99 -28.86
CA THR A 55 -16.99 9.44 -28.64
C THR A 55 -17.25 9.18 -27.15
N ASN A 56 -16.27 8.59 -26.45
CA ASN A 56 -16.44 8.16 -25.06
C ASN A 56 -16.26 9.28 -24.05
N CYS A 57 -15.57 10.37 -24.39
CA CYS A 57 -15.26 11.48 -23.50
C CYS A 57 -16.07 12.75 -23.80
N ILE A 58 -16.14 13.16 -25.08
CA ILE A 58 -16.71 14.46 -25.49
C ILE A 58 -18.19 14.32 -25.85
N THR A 59 -18.54 13.29 -26.62
CA THR A 59 -19.95 13.07 -27.02
C THR A 59 -20.77 12.43 -25.90
N SER A 60 -20.10 11.84 -24.92
CA SER A 60 -20.71 11.37 -23.68
C SER A 60 -20.80 12.52 -22.66
N ASP A 61 -21.46 12.26 -21.53
CA ASP A 61 -21.48 13.18 -20.39
C ASP A 61 -20.25 13.05 -19.48
N GLN A 62 -19.23 12.26 -19.84
CA GLN A 62 -18.13 11.90 -18.93
C GLN A 62 -17.25 13.09 -18.53
N LEU A 63 -16.97 14.01 -19.46
CA LEU A 63 -16.24 15.25 -19.16
C LEU A 63 -17.13 16.39 -18.67
N SER A 64 -18.40 16.13 -18.33
CA SER A 64 -19.25 17.19 -17.78
C SER A 64 -18.80 17.60 -16.37
N PRO A 65 -18.86 18.89 -16.01
CA PRO A 65 -18.43 19.37 -14.69
C PRO A 65 -19.05 18.59 -13.53
N SER A 66 -20.34 18.26 -13.63
CA SER A 66 -21.06 17.51 -12.60
C SER A 66 -20.54 16.09 -12.40
N ARG A 67 -20.11 15.40 -13.47
CA ARG A 67 -19.50 14.06 -13.39
C ARG A 67 -18.10 14.12 -12.79
N LEU A 68 -17.36 15.19 -13.08
CA LEU A 68 -16.03 15.42 -12.55
C LEU A 68 -16.02 15.96 -11.11
N GLY A 69 -17.20 16.19 -10.51
CA GLY A 69 -17.33 16.69 -9.14
C GLY A 69 -17.14 18.21 -9.02
N CYS A 70 -17.21 18.93 -10.13
CA CYS A 70 -17.12 20.38 -10.16
C CYS A 70 -18.49 21.04 -9.95
N VAL A 71 -18.48 22.22 -9.36
CA VAL A 71 -19.70 22.98 -8.98
C VAL A 71 -20.10 23.93 -10.12
N GLU A 72 -19.14 24.27 -10.96
CA GLU A 72 -19.27 25.19 -12.06
C GLU A 72 -20.17 24.62 -13.18
N PRO A 73 -20.98 25.44 -13.86
CA PRO A 73 -21.85 24.99 -14.95
C PRO A 73 -21.09 24.63 -16.22
N GLU A 74 -19.86 25.12 -16.36
CA GLU A 74 -18.99 24.94 -17.52
C GLU A 74 -17.68 24.27 -17.09
N LEU A 75 -17.08 23.49 -17.99
CA LEU A 75 -15.80 22.86 -17.71
C LEU A 75 -14.69 23.92 -17.83
N THR A 76 -14.08 24.27 -16.70
CA THR A 76 -12.92 25.17 -16.61
C THR A 76 -11.63 24.38 -16.48
N THR A 77 -10.49 25.00 -16.83
CA THR A 77 -9.16 24.41 -16.63
C THR A 77 -8.90 24.11 -15.16
N ASP A 78 -9.29 25.00 -14.24
CA ASP A 78 -9.14 24.77 -12.80
C ASP A 78 -9.90 23.51 -12.32
N CYS A 79 -11.14 23.35 -12.75
CA CYS A 79 -11.92 22.14 -12.45
C CYS A 79 -11.23 20.89 -13.02
N LEU A 80 -10.89 20.90 -14.31
CA LEU A 80 -10.32 19.75 -15.00
C LEU A 80 -8.97 19.32 -14.41
N CYS A 81 -8.10 20.28 -14.10
CA CYS A 81 -6.73 20.01 -13.69
C CYS A 81 -6.56 19.81 -12.17
N SER A 82 -7.38 20.46 -11.35
CA SER A 82 -7.18 20.51 -9.88
C SER A 82 -8.27 19.79 -9.10
N LYS A 83 -9.49 19.68 -9.63
CA LYS A 83 -10.66 19.17 -8.87
C LYS A 83 -11.19 17.84 -9.39
N ALA A 84 -10.93 17.49 -10.65
CA ALA A 84 -11.35 16.23 -11.23
C ALA A 84 -10.47 15.07 -10.70
N PRO A 85 -11.03 14.07 -10.01
CA PRO A 85 -10.24 12.93 -9.48
C PRO A 85 -9.67 12.02 -10.57
N THR A 86 -10.45 11.79 -11.63
CA THR A 86 -10.17 10.85 -12.74
C THR A 86 -10.72 11.39 -14.07
N PRO A 87 -10.23 12.55 -14.55
CA PRO A 87 -10.75 13.21 -15.74
C PRO A 87 -10.62 12.35 -17.02
N LEU A 88 -9.69 11.38 -17.03
CA LEU A 88 -9.43 10.50 -18.17
C LEU A 88 -10.15 9.15 -18.09
N SER A 89 -11.09 8.99 -17.15
CA SER A 89 -11.85 7.74 -16.97
C SER A 89 -12.72 7.33 -18.16
N CYS A 90 -12.92 8.25 -19.09
CA CYS A 90 -13.63 8.03 -20.33
C CYS A 90 -12.79 7.38 -21.45
N SER A 91 -11.51 7.08 -21.20
CA SER A 91 -10.68 6.32 -22.15
C SER A 91 -11.33 4.95 -22.44
N PRO A 92 -11.51 4.56 -23.72
CA PRO A 92 -12.18 3.31 -24.09
C PRO A 92 -11.52 2.06 -23.50
N GLU A 93 -10.19 1.99 -23.56
CA GLU A 93 -9.42 0.79 -23.21
C GLU A 93 -8.64 0.95 -21.90
N GLY A 94 -8.65 2.15 -21.31
CA GLY A 94 -7.86 2.48 -20.13
C GLY A 94 -6.35 2.54 -20.44
N PRO A 95 -5.49 2.47 -19.42
CA PRO A 95 -4.04 2.41 -19.61
C PRO A 95 -3.62 1.04 -20.15
N SER A 96 -2.75 1.05 -21.17
CA SER A 96 -2.23 -0.14 -21.81
C SER A 96 -0.93 0.18 -22.55
N ASP A 97 0.05 -0.72 -22.49
CA ASP A 97 1.30 -0.60 -23.26
C ASP A 97 1.10 -0.76 -24.78
N GLN A 98 -0.08 -1.23 -25.20
CA GLN A 98 -0.41 -1.49 -26.61
C GLN A 98 -1.32 -0.41 -27.21
N ASP A 99 -2.03 0.36 -26.38
CA ASP A 99 -2.96 1.40 -26.83
C ASP A 99 -2.37 2.80 -26.66
N ASN A 100 -2.15 3.47 -27.78
CA ASN A 100 -1.66 4.85 -27.81
C ASN A 100 -2.73 5.88 -27.43
N CYS A 101 -4.00 5.47 -27.29
CA CYS A 101 -5.08 6.39 -26.95
C CYS A 101 -4.91 6.98 -25.55
N TRP A 102 -4.54 6.16 -24.57
CA TRP A 102 -4.27 6.63 -23.21
C TRP A 102 -3.14 7.65 -23.18
N ALA A 103 -2.01 7.34 -23.80
CA ALA A 103 -0.88 8.27 -23.90
C ALA A 103 -1.29 9.59 -24.56
N SER A 104 -2.06 9.53 -25.65
CA SER A 104 -2.56 10.73 -26.34
C SER A 104 -3.51 11.56 -25.47
N LEU A 105 -4.34 10.91 -24.65
CA LEU A 105 -5.23 11.57 -23.69
C LEU A 105 -4.44 12.23 -22.55
N GLU A 106 -3.41 11.56 -22.02
CA GLU A 106 -2.52 12.15 -21.01
C GLU A 106 -1.76 13.35 -21.56
N ASP A 107 -1.26 13.29 -22.80
CA ASP A 107 -0.58 14.40 -23.48
C ASP A 107 -1.53 15.59 -23.70
N TRP A 108 -2.76 15.33 -24.15
CA TRP A 108 -3.78 16.38 -24.28
C TRP A 108 -4.10 17.01 -22.92
N PHE A 109 -4.34 16.19 -21.89
CA PHE A 109 -4.62 16.67 -20.54
C PHE A 109 -3.46 17.50 -19.97
N ALA A 110 -2.22 17.03 -20.17
CA ALA A 110 -1.03 17.79 -19.80
C ALA A 110 -1.01 19.15 -20.52
N GLY A 111 -1.30 19.18 -21.82
CA GLY A 111 -1.39 20.41 -22.61
C GLY A 111 -2.38 21.44 -22.03
N GLU A 112 -3.59 21.00 -21.67
CA GLU A 112 -4.60 21.85 -21.05
C GLU A 112 -4.20 22.30 -19.63
N CYS A 113 -3.44 21.47 -18.90
CA CYS A 113 -2.98 21.72 -17.54
C CYS A 113 -1.56 22.30 -17.45
N ASN A 114 -1.14 23.12 -18.43
CA ASN A 114 0.18 23.78 -18.47
C ASN A 114 1.39 22.82 -18.36
N GLY A 115 1.29 21.65 -18.98
CA GLY A 115 2.29 20.59 -18.96
C GLY A 115 2.35 19.81 -17.64
N SER A 116 1.43 20.05 -16.71
CA SER A 116 1.42 19.38 -15.40
C SER A 116 0.39 18.26 -15.36
N VAL A 117 0.86 17.02 -15.22
CA VAL A 117 0.05 15.89 -14.77
C VAL A 117 0.52 15.53 -13.38
N ALA A 118 -0.38 15.54 -12.40
CA ALA A 118 -0.02 15.20 -11.03
C ALA A 118 0.55 13.77 -10.98
N LEU A 119 1.80 13.64 -10.57
CA LEU A 119 2.42 12.35 -10.30
C LEU A 119 1.98 11.84 -8.91
N ILE A 120 2.03 10.53 -8.72
CA ILE A 120 1.92 9.94 -7.39
C ILE A 120 3.12 10.42 -6.58
N ASP A 121 2.85 11.07 -5.44
CA ASP A 121 3.92 11.47 -4.53
C ASP A 121 4.50 10.25 -3.82
N SER A 122 5.68 9.82 -4.26
CA SER A 122 6.42 8.70 -3.67
C SER A 122 6.70 8.87 -2.17
N SER A 123 6.75 10.10 -1.66
CA SER A 123 6.97 10.37 -0.24
C SER A 123 5.79 9.95 0.64
N THR A 124 4.62 9.71 0.06
CA THR A 124 3.41 9.25 0.78
C THR A 124 3.41 7.75 1.09
N MET A 125 4.41 7.01 0.60
CA MET A 125 4.54 5.58 0.81
C MET A 125 5.94 5.19 1.30
N PRO A 126 6.08 4.07 2.04
CA PRO A 126 7.39 3.59 2.48
C PRO A 126 8.33 3.31 1.30
N GLU A 127 9.61 3.67 1.45
CA GLU A 127 10.63 3.37 0.43
C GLU A 127 10.69 1.87 0.09
N CYS A 128 10.49 1.00 1.08
CA CYS A 128 10.51 -0.46 0.91
C CYS A 128 9.43 -1.01 -0.06
N ILE A 129 8.43 -0.21 -0.46
CA ILE A 129 7.41 -0.65 -1.43
C ILE A 129 7.38 0.13 -2.74
N GLN A 130 8.11 1.25 -2.85
CA GLN A 130 8.02 2.16 -4.01
C GLN A 130 8.27 1.44 -5.33
N ASP A 131 9.42 0.78 -5.47
CA ASP A 131 9.78 0.05 -6.69
C ASP A 131 8.75 -1.03 -7.04
N CYS A 132 8.23 -1.72 -6.04
CA CYS A 132 7.27 -2.81 -6.23
C CYS A 132 5.93 -2.30 -6.75
N VAL A 133 5.42 -1.19 -6.18
CA VAL A 133 4.19 -0.53 -6.63
C VAL A 133 4.37 0.07 -8.03
N PHE A 134 5.48 0.76 -8.29
CA PHE A 134 5.72 1.36 -9.60
C PHE A 134 5.92 0.33 -10.71
N ASN A 135 6.57 -0.80 -10.41
CA ASN A 135 6.64 -1.92 -11.35
C ASN A 135 5.26 -2.54 -11.61
N PHE A 136 4.40 -2.64 -10.59
CA PHE A 136 3.02 -3.08 -10.77
C PHE A 136 2.27 -2.13 -11.73
N LEU A 137 2.31 -0.81 -11.49
CA LEU A 137 1.64 0.17 -12.36
C LEU A 137 2.13 0.09 -13.81
N LYS A 138 3.45 -0.04 -14.00
CA LYS A 138 4.04 -0.22 -15.33
C LYS A 138 3.49 -1.47 -16.02
N ASN A 139 3.38 -2.60 -15.31
CA ASN A 139 2.84 -3.83 -15.87
C ASN A 139 1.33 -3.74 -16.18
N GLU A 140 0.62 -2.82 -15.53
CA GLU A 140 -0.79 -2.50 -15.81
C GLU A 140 -0.95 -1.44 -16.92
N GLY A 141 0.12 -1.11 -17.66
CA GLY A 141 0.07 -0.17 -18.78
C GLY A 141 0.23 1.30 -18.43
N CYS A 142 0.57 1.63 -17.17
CA CYS A 142 0.91 2.99 -16.79
C CYS A 142 2.36 3.31 -17.21
N ALA A 143 2.53 3.89 -18.39
CA ALA A 143 3.84 4.37 -18.87
C ALA A 143 4.46 5.40 -17.92
N THR A 144 3.63 6.25 -17.33
CA THR A 144 4.00 7.23 -16.31
C THR A 144 3.25 7.02 -15.01
N GLN A 145 3.87 7.35 -13.88
CA GLN A 145 3.29 7.22 -12.53
C GLN A 145 2.33 8.38 -12.23
N THR A 146 1.47 8.71 -13.19
CA THR A 146 0.47 9.75 -13.05
C THR A 146 -0.62 9.27 -12.13
N ARG A 147 -1.20 10.21 -11.41
CA ARG A 147 -2.39 9.99 -10.60
C ARG A 147 -3.57 9.54 -11.47
N ASN A 148 -3.70 10.06 -12.68
CA ASN A 148 -4.76 9.67 -13.61
C ASN A 148 -4.70 8.16 -13.91
N CYS A 149 -3.50 7.63 -14.20
CA CYS A 149 -3.33 6.21 -14.45
C CYS A 149 -3.51 5.37 -13.19
N PHE A 150 -2.99 5.84 -12.06
CA PHE A 150 -3.17 5.17 -10.78
C PHE A 150 -4.65 5.01 -10.39
N CYS A 151 -5.44 6.07 -10.54
CA CYS A 151 -6.82 6.12 -10.04
C CYS A 151 -7.87 5.56 -10.99
N ILE A 152 -7.53 5.32 -12.27
CA ILE A 152 -8.42 4.63 -13.20
C ILE A 152 -8.35 3.11 -13.04
N LEU A 153 -7.22 2.59 -12.57
CA LEU A 153 -7.05 1.17 -12.33
C LEU A 153 -7.99 0.68 -11.20
N PRO A 154 -8.43 -0.58 -11.24
CA PRO A 154 -9.26 -1.11 -10.17
C PRO A 154 -8.52 -1.07 -8.82
N ARG A 155 -9.19 -0.50 -7.82
CA ARG A 155 -8.66 -0.33 -6.45
C ARG A 155 -8.09 -1.62 -5.84
N ASN A 156 -8.80 -2.74 -5.99
CA ASN A 156 -8.45 -3.99 -5.31
C ASN A 156 -7.06 -4.54 -5.73
N PRO A 157 -6.76 -4.68 -7.04
CA PRO A 157 -5.42 -5.02 -7.52
C PRO A 157 -4.31 -4.14 -6.95
N ILE A 158 -4.48 -2.81 -6.95
CA ILE A 158 -3.46 -1.88 -6.42
C ILE A 158 -3.23 -2.11 -4.92
N VAL A 159 -4.32 -2.13 -4.14
CA VAL A 159 -4.25 -2.33 -2.69
C VAL A 159 -3.62 -3.68 -2.36
N GLN A 160 -3.96 -4.72 -3.12
CA GLN A 160 -3.39 -6.06 -2.94
C GLN A 160 -1.90 -6.07 -3.29
N ALA A 161 -1.50 -5.48 -4.42
CA ALA A 161 -0.10 -5.37 -4.81
C ALA A 161 0.71 -4.65 -3.74
N ALA A 162 0.28 -3.46 -3.32
CA ALA A 162 0.94 -2.69 -2.26
C ALA A 162 0.99 -3.46 -0.93
N THR A 163 -0.07 -4.18 -0.55
CA THR A 163 -0.08 -5.02 0.66
C THR A 163 0.93 -6.16 0.56
N SER A 164 1.01 -6.83 -0.58
CA SER A 164 1.97 -7.91 -0.83
C SER A 164 3.40 -7.41 -0.84
N CYS A 165 3.67 -6.28 -1.51
CA CYS A 165 4.96 -5.60 -1.52
C CYS A 165 5.41 -5.25 -0.09
N TYR A 166 4.49 -4.66 0.68
CA TYR A 166 4.75 -4.28 2.06
C TYR A 166 5.06 -5.49 2.94
N ALA A 167 4.30 -6.57 2.82
CA ALA A 167 4.53 -7.78 3.59
C ALA A 167 5.85 -8.50 3.25
N ALA A 168 6.31 -8.38 1.99
CA ALA A 168 7.53 -9.01 1.50
C ALA A 168 8.79 -8.18 1.84
N ASN A 169 8.73 -6.86 1.66
CA ASN A 169 9.91 -6.01 1.66
C ASN A 169 10.07 -5.16 2.93
N CYS A 170 8.99 -4.95 3.70
CA CYS A 170 9.04 -4.11 4.89
C CYS A 170 9.09 -4.97 6.17
N THR A 171 10.04 -4.68 7.08
CA THR A 171 10.13 -5.38 8.36
C THR A 171 8.86 -5.19 9.20
N LYS A 172 8.13 -6.28 9.44
CA LYS A 172 6.80 -6.36 10.10
C LYS A 172 6.64 -5.69 11.47
N LYS A 173 7.71 -5.23 12.12
CA LYS A 173 7.68 -4.93 13.56
C LYS A 173 7.25 -3.51 13.95
N LYS A 174 7.13 -2.52 13.05
CA LYS A 174 6.56 -1.20 13.42
C LYS A 174 6.14 -0.22 12.33
N ALA A 175 5.96 -0.63 11.07
CA ALA A 175 5.47 0.30 10.04
C ALA A 175 3.92 0.54 10.12
N SER A 176 3.39 0.62 11.35
CA SER A 176 1.97 0.50 11.72
C SER A 176 1.06 1.67 11.32
N SER A 177 1.50 2.58 10.46
CA SER A 177 0.64 3.66 9.94
C SER A 177 0.37 3.56 8.44
N PHE A 178 1.09 2.71 7.71
CA PHE A 178 0.82 2.59 6.27
C PHE A 178 -0.32 1.61 6.01
N SER A 179 -1.48 2.16 5.67
CA SER A 179 -2.63 1.42 5.16
C SER A 179 -2.68 1.59 3.64
N PRO A 180 -2.36 0.56 2.83
CA PRO A 180 -2.42 0.66 1.37
C PRO A 180 -3.80 1.08 0.84
N ALA A 181 -4.86 0.69 1.55
CA ALA A 181 -6.24 1.06 1.25
C ALA A 181 -6.48 2.57 1.44
N GLU A 182 -6.11 3.12 2.61
CA GLU A 182 -6.28 4.56 2.89
C GLU A 182 -5.35 5.40 2.02
N TRP A 183 -4.12 4.93 1.77
CA TRP A 183 -3.17 5.57 0.88
C TRP A 183 -3.73 5.73 -0.55
N HIS A 184 -4.26 4.66 -1.13
CA HIS A 184 -4.93 4.72 -2.43
C HIS A 184 -6.10 5.71 -2.42
N ASP A 185 -6.96 5.63 -1.41
CA ASP A 185 -8.16 6.47 -1.33
C ASP A 185 -7.79 7.95 -1.14
N ASN A 186 -6.72 8.27 -0.40
CA ASN A 186 -6.24 9.64 -0.24
C ASN A 186 -5.68 10.19 -1.55
N ILE A 187 -4.85 9.41 -2.26
CA ILE A 187 -4.34 9.80 -3.58
C ILE A 187 -5.50 10.06 -4.53
N CYS A 188 -6.51 9.17 -4.59
CA CYS A 188 -7.55 9.29 -5.60
C CYS A 188 -8.65 10.28 -5.26
N ASN A 189 -8.88 10.61 -3.98
CA ASN A 189 -9.92 11.56 -3.57
C ASN A 189 -9.44 13.02 -3.43
N LEU A 190 -8.25 13.37 -3.95
CA LEU A 190 -7.65 14.71 -3.81
C LEU A 190 -7.41 15.09 -2.33
N GLY A 191 -7.32 14.10 -1.44
CA GLY A 191 -6.95 14.34 -0.06
C GLY A 191 -5.48 14.73 0.05
N GLU A 192 -5.16 15.59 1.02
CA GLU A 192 -3.78 15.73 1.48
C GLU A 192 -3.34 14.38 2.04
N THR A 193 -2.42 13.71 1.32
CA THR A 193 -1.81 12.50 1.84
C THR A 193 -0.57 12.94 2.61
N PRO A 194 -0.54 12.77 3.95
CA PRO A 194 0.63 13.16 4.72
C PRO A 194 1.85 12.37 4.24
N ALA A 195 3.00 13.03 4.18
CA ALA A 195 4.26 12.35 3.89
C ALA A 195 4.47 11.22 4.91
N TYR A 196 4.94 10.08 4.41
CA TYR A 196 5.31 8.94 5.23
C TYR A 196 6.49 9.33 6.13
N ASP A 197 6.37 9.08 7.43
CA ASP A 197 7.46 9.33 8.39
C ASP A 197 8.57 8.27 8.23
N GLN A 198 9.36 8.44 7.18
CA GLN A 198 10.54 7.61 6.89
C GLN A 198 11.56 7.69 8.04
N SER A 199 11.68 8.86 8.68
CA SER A 199 12.63 9.06 9.79
C SER A 199 12.29 8.18 11.01
N GLY A 200 10.99 8.02 11.31
CA GLY A 200 10.50 7.10 12.32
C GLY A 200 10.81 5.65 11.99
N TYR A 201 10.68 5.27 10.72
CA TYR A 201 11.04 3.93 10.24
C TYR A 201 12.55 3.67 10.36
N ASP A 202 13.38 4.56 9.85
CA ASP A 202 14.85 4.40 9.84
C ASP A 202 15.44 4.39 11.25
N SER A 203 14.94 5.26 12.13
CA SER A 203 15.32 5.30 13.54
C SER A 203 14.98 3.97 14.24
N TYR A 204 13.82 3.38 13.91
CA TYR A 204 13.44 2.08 14.41
C TYR A 204 14.32 0.95 13.88
N VAL A 205 14.56 0.88 12.57
CA VAL A 205 15.44 -0.15 11.97
C VAL A 205 16.83 -0.08 12.60
N THR A 206 17.36 1.12 12.76
CA THR A 206 18.63 1.38 13.43
C THR A 206 18.61 0.92 14.89
N MET A 207 17.56 1.25 15.64
CA MET A 207 17.41 0.80 17.04
C MET A 207 17.34 -0.72 17.14
N VAL A 208 16.54 -1.39 16.29
CA VAL A 208 16.43 -2.84 16.27
C VAL A 208 17.77 -3.49 15.95
N HIS A 209 18.50 -2.95 14.96
CA HIS A 209 19.81 -3.45 14.60
C HIS A 209 20.80 -3.30 15.77
N ARG A 210 20.82 -2.12 16.42
CA ARG A 210 21.64 -1.87 17.62
C ARG A 210 21.29 -2.80 18.78
N VAL A 211 20.00 -3.00 19.07
CA VAL A 211 19.53 -3.90 20.15
C VAL A 211 19.91 -5.35 19.86
N ARG A 212 19.72 -5.81 18.62
CA ARG A 212 20.12 -7.16 18.20
C ARG A 212 21.62 -7.36 18.35
N LEU A 213 22.42 -6.39 17.89
CA LEU A 213 23.87 -6.43 18.02
C LEU A 213 24.31 -6.43 19.49
N SER A 214 23.73 -5.57 20.33
CA SER A 214 24.07 -5.52 21.76
C SER A 214 23.67 -6.79 22.51
N MET A 215 22.53 -7.39 22.17
CA MET A 215 22.11 -8.69 22.72
C MET A 215 23.07 -9.80 22.32
N ALA A 216 23.48 -9.85 21.05
CA ALA A 216 24.45 -10.84 20.58
C ALA A 216 25.80 -10.70 21.29
N ILE A 217 26.30 -9.47 21.49
CA ILE A 217 27.54 -9.20 22.25
C ILE A 217 27.39 -9.64 23.70
N LEU A 218 26.32 -9.24 24.38
CA LEU A 218 26.08 -9.56 25.78
C LEU A 218 26.01 -11.08 26.00
N VAL A 219 25.32 -11.79 25.13
CA VAL A 219 25.21 -13.25 25.18
C VAL A 219 26.55 -13.93 24.89
N GLY A 220 27.31 -13.41 23.92
CA GLY A 220 28.67 -13.88 23.65
C GLY A 220 29.58 -13.76 24.88
N LEU A 221 29.54 -12.61 25.56
CA LEU A 221 30.29 -12.38 26.79
C LEU A 221 29.87 -13.33 27.92
N ILE A 222 28.56 -13.54 28.13
CA ILE A 222 28.05 -14.48 29.13
C ILE A 222 28.54 -15.90 28.84
N SER A 223 28.52 -16.34 27.58
CA SER A 223 29.01 -17.67 27.20
C SER A 223 30.51 -17.85 27.48
N ILE A 224 31.33 -16.83 27.19
CA ILE A 224 32.77 -16.85 27.54
C ILE A 224 32.95 -17.02 29.05
N VAL A 225 32.24 -16.23 29.86
CA VAL A 225 32.34 -16.31 31.33
C VAL A 225 31.94 -17.69 31.84
N LEU A 226 30.83 -18.26 31.35
CA LEU A 226 30.39 -19.61 31.73
C LEU A 226 31.40 -20.69 31.31
N THR A 227 32.05 -20.53 30.16
CA THR A 227 33.07 -21.48 29.69
C THR A 227 34.32 -21.43 30.58
N VAL A 228 34.78 -20.23 30.96
CA VAL A 228 35.93 -20.07 31.87
C VAL A 228 35.62 -20.67 33.24
N ILE A 229 34.44 -20.41 33.80
CA ILE A 229 34.00 -21.02 35.07
C ILE A 229 33.95 -22.55 34.95
N GLY A 230 33.37 -23.08 33.86
CA GLY A 230 33.29 -24.51 33.61
C GLY A 230 34.67 -25.20 33.53
N ILE A 231 35.64 -24.56 32.87
CA ILE A 231 37.03 -25.07 32.81
C ILE A 231 37.68 -25.02 34.19
N GLY A 232 37.48 -23.95 34.95
CA GLY A 232 38.01 -23.82 36.32
C GLY A 232 37.49 -24.93 37.24
N LEU A 233 36.20 -25.27 37.15
CA LEU A 233 35.59 -26.37 37.91
C LEU A 233 36.08 -27.75 37.47
N LEU A 234 36.49 -27.92 36.21
CA LEU A 234 37.06 -29.20 35.72
C LEU A 234 38.49 -29.45 36.23
N TRP A 235 39.18 -28.42 36.70
CA TRP A 235 40.55 -28.50 37.21
C TRP A 235 40.63 -28.68 38.72
N ASP A 236 39.49 -28.72 39.42
CA ASP A 236 39.47 -29.05 40.85
C ASP A 236 39.58 -30.59 40.98
N ASP A 237 40.70 -31.07 41.55
CA ASP A 237 41.16 -32.47 41.55
C ASP A 237 40.32 -33.43 42.43
N ASP A 238 39.10 -33.05 42.83
CA ASP A 238 38.20 -33.94 43.58
C ASP A 238 37.50 -34.92 42.61
N GLU A 239 38.10 -36.11 42.50
CA GLU A 239 37.98 -37.08 41.40
C GLU A 239 36.60 -37.74 41.22
N ASP A 240 35.60 -37.48 42.08
CA ASP A 240 34.35 -38.27 42.08
C ASP A 240 33.08 -37.55 41.56
N ASP A 241 33.06 -36.23 41.32
CA ASP A 241 31.81 -35.52 40.89
C ASP A 241 32.02 -34.38 39.87
N ASN A 242 32.77 -34.64 38.79
CA ASN A 242 33.05 -33.67 37.73
C ASN A 242 31.86 -33.29 36.80
N ALA A 243 30.63 -33.65 37.17
CA ALA A 243 29.42 -33.42 36.37
C ALA A 243 29.07 -31.92 36.22
N GLY A 244 29.48 -31.07 37.17
CA GLY A 244 29.17 -29.64 37.17
C GLY A 244 29.88 -28.84 36.07
N GLY A 245 31.15 -29.16 35.79
CA GLY A 245 31.96 -28.46 34.77
C GLY A 245 31.46 -28.73 33.34
N VAL A 246 31.13 -30.00 33.04
CA VAL A 246 30.58 -30.40 31.73
C VAL A 246 29.22 -29.75 31.48
N ALA A 247 28.35 -29.67 32.49
CA ALA A 247 27.05 -29.00 32.37
C ALA A 247 27.19 -27.51 32.02
N CYS A 248 28.15 -26.81 32.62
CA CYS A 248 28.39 -25.39 32.31
C CYS A 248 28.83 -25.15 30.86
N ILE A 249 29.70 -26.01 30.32
CA ILE A 249 30.15 -25.92 28.92
C ILE A 249 29.00 -26.20 27.96
N VAL A 250 28.19 -27.23 28.22
CA VAL A 250 27.02 -27.55 27.38
C VAL A 250 26.00 -26.41 27.38
N ILE A 251 25.73 -25.80 28.54
CA ILE A 251 24.84 -24.63 28.65
C ILE A 251 25.42 -23.43 27.88
N ALA A 252 26.73 -23.18 27.97
CA ALA A 252 27.38 -22.09 27.25
C ALA A 252 27.29 -22.26 25.72
N ILE A 253 27.49 -23.47 25.21
CA ILE A 253 27.33 -23.80 23.78
C ILE A 253 25.86 -23.69 23.35
N ALA A 254 24.93 -24.19 24.17
CA ALA A 254 23.50 -24.10 23.87
C ALA A 254 23.01 -22.64 23.79
N LEU A 255 23.48 -21.76 24.69
CA LEU A 255 23.17 -20.33 24.66
C LEU A 255 23.71 -19.65 23.39
N VAL A 256 24.92 -20.00 22.97
CA VAL A 256 25.53 -19.50 21.73
C VAL A 256 24.69 -19.94 20.53
N LEU A 257 24.36 -21.23 20.42
CA LEU A 257 23.60 -21.75 19.28
C LEU A 257 22.17 -21.21 19.24
N LEU A 258 21.48 -21.12 20.37
CA LEU A 258 20.10 -20.63 20.42
C LEU A 258 19.94 -19.14 20.13
N ILE A 259 21.01 -18.34 20.28
CA ILE A 259 20.93 -16.89 20.14
C ILE A 259 21.67 -16.41 18.90
N ILE A 260 22.84 -16.96 18.59
CA ILE A 260 23.60 -16.56 17.40
C ILE A 260 22.91 -17.04 16.13
N VAL A 261 22.43 -18.29 16.08
CA VAL A 261 21.83 -18.84 14.84
C VAL A 261 20.61 -18.02 14.41
N PRO A 262 19.62 -17.69 15.27
CA PRO A 262 18.49 -16.87 14.86
C PRO A 262 18.87 -15.44 14.46
N VAL A 263 19.91 -14.86 15.07
CA VAL A 263 20.39 -13.52 14.72
C VAL A 263 21.00 -13.51 13.31
N TYR A 264 21.76 -14.55 12.95
CA TYR A 264 22.36 -14.67 11.63
C TYR A 264 21.39 -15.14 10.54
N THR A 265 20.37 -15.93 10.87
CA THR A 265 19.34 -16.32 9.88
C THR A 265 18.28 -15.24 9.63
N ALA A 266 18.28 -14.17 10.43
CA ALA A 266 17.36 -13.04 10.31
C ALA A 266 18.04 -11.76 9.79
N LEU A 267 19.28 -11.88 9.32
CA LEU A 267 20.04 -10.93 8.49
C LEU A 267 19.92 -11.37 7.02
#